data_AF-A0A923R4M9-F1
#
_entry.id   AF-A0A923R4M9-F1
#
_cell.length_a   1.000
_cell.length_b   1.000
_cell.length_c   1.000
_cell.angle_alpha   90.00
_cell.angle_beta   90.00
_cell.angle_gamma   90.00
#
_symmetry.space_group_name_H-M   'P 1'
#
loop_
_entity.id
_entity.type
_entity.pdbx_description
1 polymer ?
#
loop_
_entity_poly.entity_id
_entity_poly.type
_entity_poly.pdbx_seq_one_letter_code
_entity_poly.pdbx_strand_id
1 'polypeptide(L)'
;MKHNRTALFALSLALSFTAYQMKLPMAFGNETGEIEAAETNSEKTPVAAPKWASEVQTKYNLTDAQMKTYTDAGFKGPQLAIAAELAKGSGKTPEEIVKMRTTDKMGWGKIAKTLGLPPSSIGQAVSSLHHDLSDKRHEKREEMKKEKEEKKAERKQRKEELRKEHKEEKADHAAHPGAAH
;
A
#
# COMPACT_ATOMS: atom_id res chain seq x y z
N MET A 1 -30.27 -5.39 -69.14
CA MET A 1 -29.16 -6.17 -68.57
C MET A 1 -28.28 -5.17 -67.82
N LYS A 2 -28.13 -5.14 -66.49
CA LYS A 2 -27.92 -6.21 -65.50
C LYS A 2 -28.71 -5.91 -64.22
N HIS A 3 -29.30 -6.95 -63.65
CA HIS A 3 -29.93 -6.95 -62.33
C HIS A 3 -28.90 -7.27 -61.24
N ASN A 4 -29.32 -7.02 -59.99
CA ASN A 4 -28.98 -7.73 -58.73
C ASN A 4 -28.06 -6.98 -57.75
N ARG A 5 -28.28 -6.99 -56.44
CA ARG A 5 -29.39 -7.43 -55.57
C ARG A 5 -29.09 -6.86 -54.18
N THR A 6 -30.07 -6.21 -53.58
CA THR A 6 -30.18 -5.91 -52.15
C THR A 6 -30.13 -7.20 -51.34
N ALA A 7 -29.22 -7.31 -50.37
CA ALA A 7 -29.21 -8.37 -49.37
C ALA A 7 -29.33 -7.76 -47.98
N LEU A 8 -30.57 -7.74 -47.52
CA LEU A 8 -30.96 -7.63 -46.12
C LEU A 8 -30.37 -8.84 -45.37
N PHE A 9 -29.52 -8.61 -44.37
CA PHE A 9 -29.21 -9.63 -43.38
C PHE A 9 -30.05 -9.38 -42.13
N ALA A 10 -31.02 -10.27 -41.95
CA ALA A 10 -31.93 -10.35 -40.83
C ALA A 10 -31.20 -10.83 -39.57
N LEU A 11 -31.54 -10.16 -38.46
CA LEU A 11 -32.14 -10.75 -37.27
C LEU A 11 -31.64 -12.17 -36.87
N SER A 12 -30.84 -12.25 -35.80
CA SER A 12 -30.91 -13.42 -34.91
C SER A 12 -30.78 -12.96 -33.46
N LEU A 13 -31.93 -13.01 -32.81
CA LEU A 13 -32.18 -12.81 -31.39
C LEU A 13 -32.02 -14.18 -30.72
N ALA A 14 -31.15 -14.32 -29.73
CA ALA A 14 -31.24 -15.42 -28.76
C ALA A 14 -30.69 -14.95 -27.42
N LEU A 15 -31.63 -14.52 -26.57
CA LEU A 15 -31.48 -14.46 -25.12
C LEU A 15 -31.14 -15.86 -24.59
N SER A 16 -30.16 -15.94 -23.70
CA SER A 16 -30.06 -17.06 -22.74
C SER A 16 -29.55 -16.51 -21.42
N PHE A 17 -30.50 -15.95 -20.67
CA PHE A 17 -30.40 -15.63 -19.26
C PHE A 17 -30.61 -16.95 -18.49
N THR A 18 -29.52 -17.68 -18.21
CA THR A 18 -29.59 -18.83 -17.30
C THR A 18 -29.36 -18.33 -15.87
N ALA A 19 -30.49 -18.07 -15.21
CA ALA A 19 -30.57 -17.92 -13.77
C ALA A 19 -30.02 -19.17 -13.08
N TYR A 20 -28.85 -19.06 -12.47
CA TYR A 20 -28.33 -20.04 -11.55
C TYR A 20 -28.93 -19.75 -10.16
N GLN A 21 -30.12 -20.29 -9.93
CA GLN A 21 -30.71 -20.43 -8.61
C GLN A 21 -30.79 -21.91 -8.25
N MET A 22 -30.62 -22.17 -6.96
CA MET A 22 -30.78 -23.44 -6.21
C MET A 22 -29.49 -24.18 -5.83
N LYS A 23 -29.06 -23.96 -4.58
CA LYS A 23 -29.20 -24.99 -3.52
C LYS A 23 -28.96 -24.34 -2.15
N LEU A 24 -30.04 -23.90 -1.49
CA LEU A 24 -30.05 -23.69 -0.04
C LEU A 24 -30.40 -25.02 0.64
N PRO A 25 -29.61 -25.51 1.61
CA PRO A 25 -30.08 -26.52 2.56
C PRO A 25 -30.97 -25.84 3.61
N MET A 26 -32.27 -26.15 3.54
CA MET A 26 -33.20 -25.97 4.67
C MET A 26 -32.86 -27.05 5.70
N ALA A 27 -32.18 -26.66 6.77
CA ALA A 27 -32.07 -27.47 7.98
C ALA A 27 -33.08 -26.95 9.01
N PHE A 28 -33.86 -27.90 9.51
CA PHE A 28 -34.87 -27.80 10.56
C PHE A 28 -34.37 -27.04 11.79
N GLY A 29 -35.26 -26.22 12.37
CA GLY A 29 -34.98 -25.49 13.59
C GLY A 29 -35.18 -26.31 14.86
N ASN A 30 -34.56 -25.82 15.94
CA ASN A 30 -35.17 -25.58 17.24
C ASN A 30 -34.19 -24.75 18.11
N GLU A 31 -34.79 -23.99 19.03
CA GLU A 31 -34.19 -23.52 20.29
C GLU A 31 -33.14 -22.39 20.24
N THR A 32 -33.66 -21.20 20.56
CA THR A 32 -33.09 -20.23 21.51
C THR A 32 -31.74 -20.61 22.13
N GLY A 33 -30.70 -19.99 21.61
CA GLY A 33 -29.43 -19.79 22.27
C GLY A 33 -28.77 -18.60 21.60
N GLU A 34 -28.59 -17.52 22.34
CA GLU A 34 -27.67 -16.44 22.00
C GLU A 34 -26.33 -17.06 21.55
N ILE A 35 -25.93 -16.81 20.30
CA ILE A 35 -24.54 -16.98 19.91
C ILE A 35 -24.12 -15.76 19.11
N GLU A 36 -23.57 -14.83 19.88
CA GLU A 36 -22.43 -14.00 19.53
C GLU A 36 -21.53 -14.56 18.41
N ALA A 37 -21.06 -13.61 17.59
CA ALA A 37 -19.77 -13.64 16.89
C ALA A 37 -19.48 -14.84 15.98
N ALA A 38 -19.61 -14.61 14.69
CA ALA A 38 -18.56 -15.01 13.75
C ALA A 38 -18.45 -13.96 12.64
N GLU A 39 -18.13 -12.73 13.04
CA GLU A 39 -17.23 -11.92 12.23
C GLU A 39 -16.03 -12.82 11.94
N THR A 40 -15.92 -13.29 10.71
CA THR A 40 -14.66 -13.82 10.20
C THR A 40 -13.74 -12.63 9.99
N ASN A 41 -13.32 -12.04 11.10
CA ASN A 41 -12.04 -11.38 11.25
C ASN A 41 -11.01 -12.46 10.91
N SER A 42 -10.76 -12.61 9.61
CA SER A 42 -9.53 -13.18 9.12
C SER A 42 -8.46 -12.24 9.62
N GLU A 43 -7.95 -12.57 10.80
CA GLU A 43 -6.76 -12.06 11.44
C GLU A 43 -5.56 -12.46 10.56
N LYS A 44 -5.56 -11.96 9.33
CA LYS A 44 -4.38 -11.89 8.50
C LYS A 44 -3.58 -10.77 9.14
N THR A 45 -2.72 -11.16 10.08
CA THR A 45 -1.49 -10.45 10.43
C THR A 45 -1.20 -9.38 9.39
N PRO A 46 -1.08 -8.09 9.75
CA PRO A 46 -0.78 -7.05 8.78
C PRO A 46 0.60 -7.41 8.22
N VAL A 47 0.61 -8.12 7.09
CA VAL A 47 1.79 -8.36 6.28
C VAL A 47 2.28 -6.95 6.02
N ALA A 48 3.34 -6.56 6.72
CA ALA A 48 3.78 -5.19 6.80
C ALA A 48 3.71 -4.60 5.40
N ALA A 49 2.77 -3.66 5.19
CA ALA A 49 2.48 -3.16 3.86
C ALA A 49 3.80 -2.73 3.24
N PRO A 50 4.08 -3.13 1.99
CA PRO A 50 5.39 -2.89 1.43
C PRO A 50 5.63 -1.37 1.42
N LYS A 51 6.85 -0.93 1.70
CA LYS A 51 7.18 0.50 1.94
C LYS A 51 6.70 1.47 0.84
N TRP A 52 6.50 0.98 -0.38
CA TRP A 52 5.98 1.77 -1.50
C TRP A 52 4.46 1.97 -1.46
N ALA A 53 3.71 1.14 -0.72
CA ALA A 53 2.25 1.13 -0.72
C ALA A 53 1.67 2.44 -0.22
N SER A 54 2.18 2.94 0.92
CA SER A 54 1.76 4.24 1.48
C SER A 54 2.06 5.39 0.53
N GLU A 55 3.16 5.33 -0.24
CA GLU A 55 3.49 6.40 -1.17
C GLU A 55 2.55 6.47 -2.36
N VAL A 56 2.26 5.32 -2.96
CA VAL A 56 1.29 5.23 -4.05
C VAL A 56 -0.09 5.62 -3.55
N GLN A 57 -0.44 5.23 -2.33
CA GLN A 57 -1.70 5.59 -1.68
C GLN A 57 -1.85 7.10 -1.53
N THR A 58 -0.86 7.78 -0.94
CA THR A 58 -0.89 9.24 -0.75
C THR A 58 -0.85 9.98 -2.08
N LYS A 59 -0.03 9.52 -3.04
CA LYS A 59 0.17 10.20 -4.33
C LYS A 59 -1.07 10.14 -5.22
N TYR A 60 -1.83 9.06 -5.13
CA TYR A 60 -2.97 8.79 -6.02
C TYR A 60 -4.30 8.62 -5.29
N ASN A 61 -4.37 8.93 -3.99
CA ASN A 61 -5.57 8.86 -3.15
C ASN A 61 -6.28 7.50 -3.22
N LEU A 62 -5.52 6.40 -3.19
CA LEU A 62 -6.10 5.05 -3.19
C LEU A 62 -6.53 4.66 -1.77
N THR A 63 -7.53 3.77 -1.66
CA THR A 63 -7.90 3.19 -0.36
C THR A 63 -7.06 1.94 -0.05
N ASP A 64 -6.96 1.57 1.24
CA ASP A 64 -6.26 0.35 1.66
C ASP A 64 -6.87 -0.90 1.02
N ALA A 65 -8.20 -0.92 0.86
CA ALA A 65 -8.93 -2.00 0.21
C ALA A 65 -8.56 -2.14 -1.28
N GLN A 66 -8.41 -1.03 -2.00
CA GLN A 66 -7.97 -1.03 -3.39
C GLN A 66 -6.52 -1.50 -3.50
N MET A 67 -5.64 -0.97 -2.64
CA MET A 67 -4.24 -1.37 -2.59
C MET A 67 -4.08 -2.87 -2.36
N LYS A 68 -4.83 -3.43 -1.41
CA LYS A 68 -4.85 -4.86 -1.13
C LYS A 68 -5.30 -5.67 -2.35
N THR A 69 -6.41 -5.27 -2.97
CA THR A 69 -6.95 -5.90 -4.19
C THR A 69 -5.91 -5.96 -5.30
N TYR A 70 -5.19 -4.86 -5.53
CA TYR A 70 -4.16 -4.84 -6.58
C TYR A 70 -2.93 -5.67 -6.22
N THR A 71 -2.50 -5.65 -4.97
CA THR A 71 -1.38 -6.49 -4.53
C THR A 71 -1.71 -7.98 -4.59
N ASP A 72 -2.94 -8.36 -4.23
CA ASP A 72 -3.44 -9.74 -4.33
C ASP A 72 -3.55 -10.17 -5.80
N ALA A 73 -3.88 -9.24 -6.70
CA ALA A 73 -3.82 -9.44 -8.16
C ALA A 73 -2.38 -9.48 -8.73
N GLY A 74 -1.35 -9.38 -7.88
CA GLY A 74 0.06 -9.50 -8.26
C GLY A 74 0.70 -8.20 -8.74
N PHE A 75 0.02 -7.06 -8.64
CA PHE A 75 0.59 -5.78 -9.01
C PHE A 75 1.60 -5.29 -7.97
N LYS A 76 2.75 -4.83 -8.47
CA LYS A 76 3.84 -4.26 -7.65
C LYS A 76 3.84 -2.73 -7.74
N GLY A 77 4.54 -2.07 -6.82
CA GLY A 77 4.59 -0.61 -6.73
C GLY A 77 4.82 0.15 -8.03
N PRO A 78 5.84 -0.20 -8.85
CA PRO A 78 6.04 0.47 -10.13
C PRO A 78 4.85 0.31 -11.09
N GLN A 79 4.20 -0.86 -11.09
CA GLN A 79 3.04 -1.13 -11.96
C GLN A 79 1.81 -0.35 -11.51
N LEU A 80 1.61 -0.22 -10.20
CA LEU A 80 0.54 0.59 -9.64
C LEU A 80 0.76 2.08 -9.86
N ALA A 81 2.00 2.57 -9.74
CA ALA A 81 2.35 3.94 -10.09
C ALA A 81 2.06 4.21 -11.59
N ILE A 82 2.38 3.29 -12.49
CA ILE A 82 2.02 3.42 -13.91
C ILE A 82 0.50 3.46 -14.08
N ALA A 83 -0.23 2.52 -13.46
CA ALA A 83 -1.69 2.46 -13.59
C ALA A 83 -2.36 3.75 -13.10
N ALA A 84 -1.88 4.28 -11.98
CA ALA A 84 -2.42 5.49 -11.38
C ALA A 84 -2.02 6.77 -12.13
N GLU A 85 -0.81 6.85 -12.69
CA GLU A 85 -0.41 7.97 -13.55
C GLU A 85 -1.21 7.99 -14.86
N LEU A 86 -1.43 6.82 -15.47
CA LEU A 86 -2.28 6.71 -16.65
C LEU A 86 -3.73 7.08 -16.35
N ALA A 87 -4.26 6.64 -15.21
CA ALA A 87 -5.59 7.00 -14.73
C ALA A 87 -5.74 8.53 -14.58
N LYS A 88 -4.77 9.18 -13.94
CA LYS A 88 -4.72 10.64 -13.78
C LYS A 88 -4.67 11.36 -15.13
N GLY A 89 -3.83 10.90 -16.05
CA GLY A 89 -3.69 11.50 -17.38
C GLY A 89 -4.90 11.30 -18.29
N SER A 90 -5.60 10.17 -18.15
CA SER A 90 -6.74 9.83 -19.02
C SER A 90 -8.10 10.17 -18.40
N GLY A 91 -8.15 10.62 -17.15
CA GLY A 91 -9.39 10.82 -16.40
C GLY A 91 -10.16 9.53 -16.08
N LYS A 92 -9.50 8.37 -16.14
CA LYS A 92 -10.11 7.06 -15.82
C LYS A 92 -9.79 6.66 -14.40
N THR A 93 -10.49 5.64 -13.91
CA THR A 93 -10.13 5.04 -12.62
C THR A 93 -8.93 4.10 -12.75
N PRO A 94 -8.06 4.00 -11.72
CA PRO A 94 -6.97 3.02 -11.71
C PRO A 94 -7.45 1.58 -11.90
N GLU A 95 -8.66 1.26 -11.44
CA GLU A 95 -9.31 -0.05 -11.63
C GLU A 95 -9.54 -0.37 -13.10
N GLU A 96 -10.02 0.59 -13.90
CA GLU A 96 -10.20 0.42 -15.34
C GLU A 96 -8.87 0.16 -16.04
N ILE A 97 -7.82 0.89 -15.66
CA ILE A 97 -6.48 0.70 -16.21
C ILE A 97 -5.95 -0.70 -15.87
N VAL A 98 -6.15 -1.15 -14.63
CA VAL A 98 -5.80 -2.50 -14.19
C VAL A 98 -6.59 -3.54 -14.96
N LYS A 99 -7.90 -3.34 -15.20
CA LYS A 99 -8.73 -4.23 -16.03
C LYS A 99 -8.23 -4.32 -17.48
N MET A 100 -7.82 -3.21 -18.09
CA MET A 100 -7.22 -3.25 -19.44
C MET A 100 -5.90 -4.05 -19.47
N ARG A 101 -5.17 -4.09 -18.35
CA ARG A 101 -3.95 -4.88 -18.23
C ARG A 101 -4.23 -6.36 -17.98
N THR A 102 -5.23 -6.71 -17.17
CA THR A 102 -5.53 -8.09 -16.79
C THR A 102 -6.46 -8.78 -17.80
N THR A 103 -7.59 -8.15 -18.12
CA THR A 103 -8.64 -8.70 -19.00
C THR A 103 -8.20 -8.66 -20.46
N ASP A 104 -7.84 -7.47 -20.97
CA ASP A 104 -7.47 -7.30 -22.38
C ASP A 104 -6.01 -7.66 -22.66
N LYS A 105 -5.25 -7.99 -21.61
CA LYS A 105 -3.82 -8.34 -21.66
C LYS A 105 -2.96 -7.32 -22.41
N MET A 106 -3.36 -6.04 -22.36
CA MET A 106 -2.64 -5.00 -23.10
C MET A 106 -1.30 -4.64 -22.45
N GLY A 107 -0.30 -4.32 -23.29
CA GLY A 107 0.96 -3.72 -22.86
C GLY A 107 0.76 -2.32 -22.29
N TRP A 108 1.55 -1.89 -21.29
CA TRP A 108 1.47 -0.52 -20.74
C TRP A 108 1.54 0.57 -21.82
N GLY A 109 2.45 0.41 -22.78
CA GLY A 109 2.54 1.34 -23.91
C GLY A 109 1.32 1.33 -24.83
N LYS A 110 0.65 0.16 -24.98
CA LYS A 110 -0.60 0.08 -25.77
C LYS A 110 -1.75 0.73 -25.02
N ILE A 111 -1.85 0.52 -23.71
CA ILE A 111 -2.83 1.19 -22.84
C ILE A 111 -2.65 2.70 -22.92
N ALA A 112 -1.42 3.21 -22.76
CA ALA A 112 -1.13 4.64 -22.89
C ALA A 112 -1.57 5.20 -24.25
N LYS A 113 -1.24 4.52 -25.35
CA LYS A 113 -1.68 4.91 -26.70
C LYS A 113 -3.20 4.92 -26.85
N THR A 114 -3.89 3.90 -26.36
CA THR A 114 -5.37 3.84 -26.38
C THR A 114 -6.00 4.99 -25.62
N LEU A 115 -5.33 5.48 -24.57
CA LEU A 115 -5.78 6.61 -23.76
C LEU A 115 -5.31 7.97 -24.30
N GLY A 116 -4.60 8.00 -25.43
CA GLY A 116 -4.05 9.24 -26.00
C GLY A 116 -2.88 9.83 -25.21
N LEU A 117 -2.23 9.05 -24.34
CA LEU A 117 -1.11 9.49 -23.51
C LEU A 117 0.25 9.14 -24.14
N PRO A 118 1.27 10.01 -23.96
CA PRO A 118 2.60 9.73 -24.45
C PRO A 118 3.22 8.56 -23.67
N PRO A 119 3.95 7.64 -24.33
CA PRO A 119 4.56 6.49 -23.64
C PRO A 119 5.63 6.90 -22.61
N SER A 120 6.15 8.13 -22.69
CA SER A 120 7.10 8.68 -21.72
C SER A 120 6.51 8.84 -20.32
N SER A 121 5.19 9.01 -20.19
CA SER A 121 4.51 9.14 -18.89
C SER A 121 4.71 7.91 -18.01
N ILE A 122 4.81 6.72 -18.63
CA ILE A 122 5.08 5.45 -17.94
C ILE A 122 6.46 5.49 -17.25
N GLY A 123 7.49 5.97 -17.96
CA GLY A 123 8.83 6.07 -17.41
C GLY A 123 8.93 7.11 -16.29
N GLN A 124 8.27 8.26 -16.48
CA GLN A 124 8.20 9.32 -15.48
C GLN A 124 7.47 8.87 -14.20
N ALA A 125 6.40 8.08 -14.31
CA ALA A 125 5.70 7.52 -13.17
C ALA A 125 6.62 6.66 -12.29
N VAL A 126 7.38 5.76 -12.90
CA VAL A 126 8.30 4.87 -12.17
C VAL A 126 9.49 5.64 -11.60
N SER A 127 10.08 6.54 -12.40
CA SER A 127 11.22 7.36 -11.96
C SER A 127 10.83 8.26 -10.78
N SER A 128 9.68 8.93 -10.84
CA SER A 128 9.21 9.77 -9.73
C SER A 128 8.98 8.96 -8.45
N LEU A 129 8.38 7.76 -8.54
CA LEU A 129 8.23 6.88 -7.39
C LEU A 129 9.59 6.52 -6.75
N HIS A 130 10.62 6.27 -7.56
CA HIS A 130 11.96 5.96 -7.05
C HIS A 130 12.62 7.17 -6.39
N HIS A 131 12.44 8.37 -6.94
CA HIS A 131 12.94 9.60 -6.33
C HIS A 131 12.25 9.88 -4.99
N ASP A 132 10.91 9.81 -4.95
CA ASP A 132 10.13 10.00 -3.73
C ASP A 132 10.59 9.03 -2.60
N LEU A 133 10.77 7.75 -2.94
CA LEU A 133 11.28 6.73 -2.02
C LEU A 133 12.73 6.99 -1.57
N SER A 134 13.56 7.58 -2.43
CA SER A 134 14.95 7.90 -2.11
C SER A 134 15.05 9.11 -1.18
N ASP A 135 14.27 10.15 -1.44
CA ASP A 135 14.30 11.39 -0.68
C ASP A 135 13.83 11.15 0.76
N LYS A 136 12.74 10.39 0.95
CA LYS A 136 12.29 10.01 2.31
C LYS A 136 13.29 9.14 3.06
N ARG A 137 14.07 8.31 2.35
CA ARG A 137 15.17 7.56 2.99
C ARG A 137 16.28 8.48 3.46
N HIS A 138 16.58 9.52 2.70
CA HIS A 138 17.58 10.51 3.10
C HIS A 138 17.10 11.30 4.31
N GLU A 139 15.85 11.78 4.29
CA GLU A 139 15.23 12.51 5.40
C GLU A 139 15.23 11.68 6.70
N LYS A 140 14.72 10.44 6.64
CA LYS A 140 14.73 9.52 7.79
C LYS A 140 16.14 9.24 8.31
N ARG A 141 17.14 9.19 7.43
CA ARG A 141 18.54 8.98 7.84
C ARG A 141 19.11 10.17 8.59
N GLU A 142 18.78 11.39 8.15
CA GLU A 142 19.19 12.61 8.84
C GLU A 142 18.50 12.76 10.20
N GLU A 143 17.22 12.42 10.31
CA GLU A 143 16.50 12.39 11.60
C GLU A 143 17.14 11.41 12.58
N MET A 144 17.37 10.16 12.16
CA MET A 144 18.03 9.15 13.00
C MET A 144 19.44 9.56 13.41
N LYS A 145 20.16 10.31 12.55
CA LYS A 145 21.50 10.82 12.86
C LYS A 145 21.43 11.88 13.95
N LYS A 146 20.50 12.83 13.86
CA LYS A 146 20.26 13.86 14.88
C LYS A 146 19.85 13.24 16.22
N GLU A 147 18.89 12.32 16.22
CA GLU A 147 18.44 11.61 17.43
C GLU A 147 19.61 10.86 18.11
N LYS A 148 20.46 10.20 17.31
CA LYS A 148 21.63 9.48 17.83
C LYS A 148 22.69 10.41 18.40
N GLU A 149 22.89 11.59 17.81
CA GLU A 149 23.80 12.61 18.31
C GLU A 149 23.30 13.20 19.64
N GLU A 150 22.01 13.51 19.74
CA GLU A 150 21.35 13.98 20.96
C GLU A 150 21.48 12.96 22.10
N LYS A 151 21.12 11.70 21.85
CA LYS A 151 21.26 10.61 22.82
C LYS A 151 22.71 10.37 23.24
N LYS A 152 23.68 10.62 22.35
CA LYS A 152 25.10 10.53 22.68
C LYS A 152 25.56 11.70 23.55
N ALA A 153 25.01 12.90 23.34
CA ALA A 153 25.26 14.07 24.18
C ALA A 153 24.68 13.88 25.58
N GLU A 154 23.42 13.45 25.69
CA GLU A 154 22.75 13.14 26.96
C GLU A 154 23.54 12.10 27.78
N ARG A 155 23.98 11.01 27.13
CA ARG A 155 24.81 9.97 27.78
C ARG A 155 26.15 10.51 28.29
N LYS A 156 26.76 11.49 27.60
CA LYS A 156 28.01 12.11 28.05
C LYS A 156 27.77 13.00 29.26
N GLN A 157 26.71 13.81 29.24
CA GLN A 157 26.33 14.68 30.35
C GLN A 157 26.03 13.85 31.61
N ARG A 158 25.17 12.83 31.50
CA ARG A 158 24.85 11.93 32.62
C ARG A 158 26.08 11.23 33.19
N LYS A 159 27.02 10.82 32.33
CA LYS A 159 28.28 10.20 32.78
C LYS A 159 29.20 11.20 33.51
N GLU A 160 29.13 12.48 33.16
CA GLU A 160 29.90 13.52 33.83
C GLU A 160 29.29 13.89 35.19
N GLU A 161 27.97 13.99 35.29
CA GLU A 161 27.24 14.20 36.56
C GLU A 161 27.53 13.06 37.54
N LEU A 162 27.37 11.80 37.13
CA LEU A 162 27.69 10.62 37.95
C LEU A 162 29.16 10.62 38.44
N ARG A 163 30.08 11.18 37.64
CA ARG A 163 31.50 11.30 38.03
C ARG A 163 31.74 12.41 39.04
N LYS A 164 30.93 13.48 39.04
CA LYS A 164 31.00 14.56 40.03
C LYS A 164 30.42 14.08 41.36
N GLU A 165 29.24 13.48 41.34
CA GLU A 165 28.60 12.88 42.52
C GLU A 165 29.52 11.87 43.21
N HIS A 166 30.10 10.92 42.47
CA HIS A 166 31.01 9.93 43.06
C HIS A 166 32.32 10.55 43.58
N LYS A 167 32.76 11.71 43.07
CA LYS A 167 33.92 12.42 43.61
C LYS A 167 33.58 13.13 44.92
N GLU A 168 32.39 13.73 44.99
CA GLU A 168 31.87 14.39 46.19
C GLU A 168 31.65 13.38 47.31
N GLU A 169 30.97 12.25 47.03
CA GLU A 169 30.76 11.17 48.01
C GLU A 169 32.09 10.59 48.53
N LYS A 170 33.09 10.44 47.66
CA LYS A 170 34.42 9.98 48.06
C LYS A 170 35.16 11.02 48.92
N ALA A 171 34.96 12.32 48.67
CA ALA A 171 35.54 13.38 49.48
C ALA A 171 34.90 13.45 50.88
N ASP A 172 33.57 13.32 50.95
CA ASP A 172 32.84 13.27 52.22
C ASP A 172 33.23 12.06 53.06
N HIS A 173 33.36 10.88 52.43
CA HIS A 173 33.84 9.68 53.10
C HIS A 173 35.29 9.83 53.61
N ALA A 174 36.15 10.55 52.89
CA ALA A 174 37.53 10.82 53.31
C ALA A 174 37.62 11.87 54.44
N ALA A 175 36.66 12.78 54.55
CA ALA A 175 36.59 13.79 55.62
C ALA A 175 36.07 13.23 56.95
N HIS A 176 35.36 12.09 56.92
CA HIS A 176 34.89 11.38 58.12
C HIS A 176 35.42 9.93 58.19
N PRO A 177 36.75 9.71 58.30
CA PRO A 177 37.34 8.38 58.27
C PRO A 177 37.13 7.55 59.56
N GLY A 178 36.21 7.94 60.45
CA GLY A 178 36.16 7.38 61.80
C GLY A 178 34.84 7.58 62.54
N ALA A 179 33.84 6.79 62.18
CA ALA A 179 32.74 6.42 63.09
C ALA A 179 32.35 4.95 62.87
N ALA A 180 33.35 4.08 62.68
CA ALA A 180 33.18 2.65 62.86
C ALA A 180 33.64 2.34 64.29
N HIS A 181 32.67 2.23 65.20
CA HIS A 181 32.84 1.82 66.59
C HIS A 181 32.31 0.40 66.77
#